data_AF-A0A2H3JI77-F1
#
_entry.id   AF-A0A2H3JI77-F1
#
_cell.length_a   1.000
_cell.length_b   1.000
_cell.length_c   1.000
_cell.angle_alpha   90.00
_cell.angle_beta   90.00
_cell.angle_gamma   90.00
#
_symmetry.space_group_name_H-M   'P 1'
#
loop_
_entity.id
_entity.type
_entity.pdbx_description
1 polymer ?
#
loop_
_entity_poly.entity_id
_entity_poly.type
_entity_poly.pdbx_seq_one_letter_code
_entity_poly.pdbx_strand_id
1 'polypeptide(L)'
;MLNAQYLPHVLYSLALTSLGIHLLNQRKDAETVRARVAAQLSVLGSAAERLRAGEHIPARELDRLLKLARSQREAQEEDRRNAEGLRWGEALLGRRRDEAAVRRTEELDRRDIERGKCLHLRVLSCASPTLLVARKEVEATG
;
A
#
# COMPACT_ATOMS: atom_id res chain seq x y z
N MET A 1 -33.37 -22.58 17.50
CA MET A 1 -32.48 -23.75 17.59
C MET A 1 -32.06 -24.11 16.17
N LEU A 2 -30.78 -23.96 15.82
CA LEU A 2 -30.28 -24.42 14.52
C LEU A 2 -30.34 -25.96 14.55
N ASN A 3 -31.18 -26.55 13.70
CA ASN A 3 -31.29 -28.01 13.58
C ASN A 3 -29.91 -28.61 13.23
N ALA A 4 -29.48 -29.61 13.99
CA ALA A 4 -28.17 -30.25 13.84
C ALA A 4 -27.91 -30.84 12.43
N GLN A 5 -28.96 -31.02 11.63
CA GLN A 5 -28.87 -31.47 10.24
C GLN A 5 -28.23 -30.45 9.28
N TYR A 6 -28.37 -29.14 9.50
CA TYR A 6 -27.83 -28.12 8.59
C TYR A 6 -26.44 -27.60 8.98
N LEU A 7 -26.04 -27.86 10.23
CA LEU A 7 -24.73 -27.50 10.75
C LEU A 7 -23.56 -27.95 9.86
N PRO A 8 -23.48 -29.22 9.40
CA PRO A 8 -22.39 -29.65 8.54
C PRO A 8 -22.35 -28.91 7.21
N HIS A 9 -23.51 -28.60 6.60
CA HIS A 9 -23.54 -27.90 5.31
C HIS A 9 -23.03 -26.46 5.42
N VAL A 10 -23.37 -25.77 6.50
CA VAL A 10 -22.86 -24.41 6.77
C VAL A 10 -21.35 -24.44 7.05
N LEU A 11 -20.87 -25.43 7.81
CA LEU A 11 -19.44 -25.59 8.06
C LEU A 11 -18.65 -25.89 6.79
N TYR A 12 -19.18 -26.74 5.90
CA TYR A 12 -18.52 -27.06 4.64
C TYR A 12 -18.48 -25.88 3.68
N SER A 13 -19.57 -25.12 3.54
CA SER A 13 -19.57 -23.93 2.68
C SER A 13 -18.64 -22.84 3.22
N LEU A 14 -18.58 -22.66 4.55
CA LEU A 14 -17.64 -21.75 5.19
C LEU A 14 -16.19 -22.21 5.01
N ALA A 15 -15.90 -23.49 5.22
CA ALA A 15 -14.57 -24.04 5.03
C ALA A 15 -14.11 -23.91 3.57
N LEU A 16 -15.00 -24.18 2.61
CA LEU A 16 -14.68 -24.09 1.19
C LEU A 16 -14.42 -22.65 0.75
N THR A 17 -15.24 -21.70 1.19
CA THR A 17 -15.04 -20.27 0.90
C THR A 17 -13.77 -19.75 1.55
N SER A 18 -13.52 -20.10 2.82
CA SER A 18 -12.28 -19.76 3.54
C SER A 18 -11.04 -20.29 2.82
N LEU A 19 -11.06 -21.57 2.42
CA LEU A 19 -9.95 -22.19 1.69
C LEU A 19 -9.75 -21.53 0.31
N GLY A 20 -10.83 -21.23 -0.40
CA GLY A 20 -10.77 -20.54 -1.69
C GLY A 20 -10.13 -19.16 -1.59
N ILE A 21 -10.53 -18.36 -0.59
CA ILE A 21 -9.94 -17.05 -0.33
C ILE A 21 -8.47 -17.19 0.06
N HIS A 22 -8.13 -18.16 0.91
CA HIS A 22 -6.76 -18.39 1.33
C HIS A 22 -5.83 -18.72 0.15
N LEU A 23 -6.24 -19.64 -0.74
CA LEU A 23 -5.48 -20.00 -1.92
C LEU A 23 -5.33 -18.82 -2.91
N LEU A 24 -6.38 -18.02 -3.07
CA LEU A 24 -6.32 -16.81 -3.89
C LEU A 24 -5.29 -15.81 -3.34
N ASN A 25 -5.27 -15.62 -2.02
CA ASN A 25 -4.30 -14.75 -1.37
C ASN A 25 -2.88 -15.30 -1.52
N GLN A 26 -2.66 -16.61 -1.31
CA GLN A 26 -1.35 -17.23 -1.53
C GLN A 26 -0.82 -17.00 -2.94
N ARG A 27 -1.68 -17.08 -3.96
CA ARG A 27 -1.27 -16.79 -5.34
C ARG A 27 -0.84 -15.34 -5.52
N LYS A 28 -1.63 -14.39 -5.00
CA LYS A 28 -1.29 -12.95 -5.07
C LYS A 28 0.02 -12.67 -4.34
N ASP A 29 0.22 -13.25 -3.17
CA ASP A 29 1.45 -13.10 -2.39
C ASP A 29 2.64 -13.63 -3.18
N ALA A 30 2.51 -14.80 -3.83
CA ALA A 30 3.57 -15.33 -4.69
C ALA A 30 3.89 -14.40 -5.88
N GLU A 31 2.89 -13.79 -6.50
CA GLU A 31 3.08 -12.81 -7.58
C GLU A 31 3.80 -11.54 -7.09
N THR A 32 3.44 -11.01 -5.92
CA THR A 32 4.13 -9.84 -5.34
C THR A 32 5.58 -10.15 -4.96
N VAL A 33 5.85 -11.33 -4.39
CA VAL A 33 7.21 -11.78 -4.06
C VAL A 33 8.04 -11.91 -5.33
N ARG A 34 7.50 -12.50 -6.39
CA ARG A 34 8.18 -12.61 -7.69
C ARG A 34 8.50 -11.24 -8.28
N ALA A 35 7.55 -10.31 -8.31
CA ALA A 35 7.77 -8.96 -8.82
C ALA A 35 8.87 -8.23 -8.02
N ARG A 36 8.87 -8.38 -6.69
CA ARG A 36 9.88 -7.78 -5.82
C ARG A 36 11.28 -8.35 -6.06
N VAL A 37 11.41 -9.67 -6.10
CA VAL A 37 12.71 -10.34 -6.37
C VAL A 37 13.22 -9.96 -7.76
N ALA A 38 12.35 -9.88 -8.77
CA ALA A 38 12.72 -9.44 -10.10
C ALA A 38 13.26 -7.99 -10.11
N ALA A 39 12.64 -7.08 -9.36
CA ALA A 39 13.13 -5.71 -9.20
C ALA A 39 14.51 -5.67 -8.51
N GLN A 40 14.70 -6.45 -7.44
CA GLN A 40 16.00 -6.56 -6.76
C GLN A 40 17.08 -7.12 -7.69
N LEU A 41 16.74 -8.13 -8.49
CA LEU A 41 17.65 -8.71 -9.47
C LEU A 41 18.05 -7.69 -10.54
N SER A 42 17.10 -6.87 -11.02
CA SER A 42 17.37 -5.81 -11.99
C SER A 42 18.34 -4.76 -11.44
N VAL A 43 18.11 -4.31 -10.20
CA VAL A 43 18.98 -3.33 -9.53
C VAL A 43 20.39 -3.90 -9.34
N LEU A 44 20.49 -5.10 -8.77
CA LEU A 44 21.80 -5.74 -8.53
C LEU A 44 22.50 -6.14 -9.83
N GLY A 45 21.76 -6.55 -10.84
CA GLY A 45 22.27 -6.87 -12.18
C GLY A 45 22.91 -5.66 -12.84
N SER A 46 22.22 -4.51 -12.84
CA SER A 46 22.77 -3.27 -13.39
C SER A 46 24.03 -2.80 -12.65
N ALA A 47 24.08 -2.95 -11.31
CA ALA A 47 25.28 -2.66 -10.54
C ALA A 47 26.44 -3.61 -10.88
N ALA A 48 26.15 -4.90 -11.04
CA ALA A 48 27.16 -5.91 -11.40
C ALA A 48 27.74 -5.67 -12.81
N GLU A 49 26.91 -5.28 -13.78
CA GLU A 49 27.35 -4.93 -15.13
C GLU A 49 28.29 -3.74 -15.13
N ARG A 50 27.96 -2.67 -14.40
CA ARG A 50 28.81 -1.47 -14.26
C ARG A 50 30.16 -1.78 -13.60
N LEU A 51 30.17 -2.62 -12.57
CA LEU A 51 31.42 -3.07 -11.94
C LEU A 51 32.28 -3.90 -12.90
N ARG A 52 31.66 -4.78 -13.72
CA ARG A 52 32.38 -5.55 -14.74
C ARG A 52 32.92 -4.68 -15.88
N ALA A 53 32.22 -3.60 -16.21
CA ALA A 53 32.68 -2.61 -17.19
C ALA A 53 33.86 -1.77 -16.70
N GLY A 54 34.32 -1.95 -15.46
CA GLY A 54 35.40 -1.17 -14.86
C GLY A 54 34.98 0.25 -14.45
N GLU A 55 33.67 0.53 -14.42
CA GLU A 55 33.16 1.82 -13.98
C GLU A 55 33.34 1.96 -12.46
N HIS A 56 33.93 3.08 -12.01
CA HIS A 56 34.14 3.31 -10.59
C HIS A 56 32.84 3.76 -9.92
N ILE A 57 32.12 2.80 -9.34
CA ILE A 57 30.93 3.08 -8.54
C ILE A 57 31.37 3.54 -7.15
N PRO A 58 31.02 4.76 -6.70
CA PRO A 58 31.37 5.22 -5.37
C PRO A 58 30.74 4.30 -4.32
N ALA A 59 31.53 3.85 -3.35
CA ALA A 59 31.10 2.89 -2.31
C ALA A 59 29.83 3.34 -1.58
N ARG A 60 29.62 4.65 -1.43
CA ARG A 60 28.42 5.26 -0.83
C ARG A 60 27.13 4.92 -1.59
N GLU A 61 27.20 4.84 -2.92
CA GLU A 61 26.04 4.55 -3.76
C GLU A 61 25.68 3.06 -3.72
N LEU A 62 26.69 2.21 -3.71
CA LEU A 62 26.53 0.77 -3.54
C LEU A 62 25.93 0.44 -2.16
N ASP A 63 26.37 1.13 -1.12
CA ASP A 63 25.83 0.96 0.24
C ASP A 63 24.38 1.45 0.35
N ARG A 64 24.01 2.54 -0.37
CA ARG A 64 22.61 2.98 -0.48
C ARG A 64 21.74 1.94 -1.18
N LEU A 65 22.21 1.34 -2.28
CA LEU A 65 21.47 0.30 -3.00
C LEU A 65 21.29 -0.96 -2.15
N LEU A 66 22.33 -1.39 -1.43
CA LEU A 66 22.24 -2.51 -0.49
C LEU A 66 21.33 -2.21 0.70
N LYS A 67 21.31 -0.97 1.19
CA LYS A 67 20.40 -0.54 2.25
C LYS A 67 18.94 -0.57 1.78
N LEU A 68 18.68 -0.11 0.56
CA LEU A 68 17.34 -0.15 -0.05
C LEU A 68 16.84 -1.59 -0.24
N ALA A 69 17.72 -2.48 -0.69
CA ALA A 69 17.39 -3.90 -0.84
C ALA A 69 17.08 -4.56 0.52
N ARG A 70 17.83 -4.21 1.58
CA ARG A 70 17.60 -4.70 2.94
C ARG A 70 16.31 -4.18 3.57
N SER A 71 16.01 -2.89 3.43
CA SER A 71 14.76 -2.32 3.98
C SER A 71 13.51 -2.95 3.36
N GLN A 72 13.56 -3.34 2.08
CA GLN A 72 12.45 -4.07 1.44
C GLN A 72 12.26 -5.49 1.98
N ARG A 73 13.33 -6.12 2.50
CA ARG A 73 13.27 -7.45 3.12
C ARG A 73 12.73 -7.36 4.54
N GLU A 74 13.17 -6.38 5.32
CA GLU A 74 12.69 -6.15 6.69
C GLU A 74 11.19 -5.86 6.73
N ALA A 75 10.69 -5.02 5.81
CA ALA A 75 9.25 -4.77 5.68
C ALA A 75 8.45 -6.07 5.42
N GLN A 76 9.01 -7.04 4.70
CA GLN A 76 8.35 -8.32 4.46
C GLN A 76 8.28 -9.19 5.72
N GLU A 77 9.34 -9.19 6.51
CA GLU A 77 9.41 -9.94 7.77
C GLU A 77 8.36 -9.39 8.76
N GLU A 78 8.19 -8.07 8.78
CA GLU A 78 7.19 -7.39 9.59
C GLU A 78 5.75 -7.67 9.11
N ASP A 79 5.50 -7.60 7.79
CA ASP A 79 4.21 -7.99 7.21
C ASP A 79 3.84 -9.46 7.54
N ARG A 80 4.82 -10.38 7.45
CA ARG A 80 4.63 -11.79 7.82
C ARG A 80 4.32 -11.97 9.30
N ARG A 81 5.05 -11.29 10.19
CA ARG A 81 4.78 -11.33 11.64
C ARG A 81 3.40 -10.76 11.98
N ASN A 82 2.98 -9.70 11.29
CA ASN A 82 1.65 -9.12 11.46
C ASN A 82 0.57 -10.08 10.95
N ALA A 83 0.80 -10.78 9.85
CA ALA A 83 -0.12 -11.80 9.33
C ALA A 83 -0.24 -13.02 10.26
N GLU A 84 0.86 -13.46 10.87
CA GLU A 84 0.88 -14.54 11.87
C GLU A 84 0.23 -14.13 13.20
N GLY A 85 0.28 -12.84 13.55
CA GLY A 85 -0.37 -12.27 14.73
C GLY A 85 -1.90 -12.25 14.66
N LEU A 86 -2.48 -12.25 13.45
CA LEU A 86 -3.91 -12.32 13.22
C LEU A 86 -4.40 -13.79 13.39
N ARG A 87 -4.47 -14.25 14.63
CA ARG A 87 -5.08 -15.55 14.96
C ARG A 87 -6.52 -15.57 14.45
N TRP A 88 -6.93 -16.67 13.83
CA TRP A 88 -8.31 -16.91 13.37
C TRP A 88 -9.38 -16.59 14.45
N GLY A 89 -9.05 -16.77 15.72
CA GLY A 89 -9.90 -16.35 16.84
C GLY A 89 -10.17 -14.85 16.90
N GLU A 90 -9.22 -13.99 16.50
CA GLU A 90 -9.39 -12.52 16.45
C GLU A 90 -10.24 -12.07 15.26
N ALA A 91 -10.16 -12.78 14.12
CA ALA A 91 -10.98 -12.53 12.95
C ALA A 91 -12.44 -12.97 13.15
N LEU A 92 -12.65 -14.07 13.87
CA LEU A 92 -13.98 -14.64 14.09
C LEU A 92 -14.70 -14.07 15.32
N LEU A 93 -13.97 -13.72 16.39
CA LEU A 93 -14.54 -13.08 17.58
C LEU A 93 -14.49 -11.56 17.56
N GLY A 94 -13.89 -10.95 16.52
CA GLY A 94 -13.79 -9.51 16.37
C GLY A 94 -13.08 -8.87 17.57
N ARG A 95 -11.78 -8.65 17.47
CA ARG A 95 -11.05 -7.91 18.50
C ARG A 95 -11.82 -6.61 18.82
N ARG A 96 -12.15 -6.37 20.10
CA ARG A 96 -12.41 -5.01 20.60
C ARG A 96 -11.16 -4.22 20.24
N ARG A 97 -11.20 -3.47 19.15
CA ARG A 97 -10.06 -2.65 18.75
C ARG A 97 -9.78 -1.70 19.92
N ASP A 98 -8.54 -1.65 20.38
CA ASP A 98 -8.12 -0.60 21.30
C ASP A 98 -8.55 0.73 20.70
N GLU A 99 -9.44 1.46 21.37
CA GLU A 99 -10.03 2.70 20.86
C GLU A 99 -8.93 3.71 20.45
N ALA A 100 -7.75 3.61 21.08
CA ALA A 100 -6.56 4.39 20.76
C ALA A 100 -5.90 4.07 19.41
N ALA A 101 -6.03 2.84 18.89
CA ALA A 101 -5.55 2.47 17.57
C ALA A 101 -6.53 2.95 16.48
N VAL A 102 -7.84 2.81 16.74
CA VAL A 102 -8.92 3.29 15.85
C VAL A 102 -8.86 4.80 15.69
N ARG A 103 -8.77 5.54 16.80
CA ARG A 103 -8.64 7.01 16.77
C ARG A 103 -7.43 7.48 15.98
N ARG A 104 -6.28 6.78 16.10
CA ARG A 104 -5.08 7.10 15.32
C ARG A 104 -5.26 6.88 13.83
N THR A 105 -5.91 5.80 13.41
CA THR A 105 -6.24 5.58 11.99
C THR A 105 -7.26 6.60 11.47
N GLU A 106 -8.27 6.97 12.25
CA GLU A 106 -9.26 7.99 11.86
C GLU A 106 -8.64 9.39 11.73
N GLU A 107 -7.68 9.73 12.60
CA GLU A 107 -6.89 10.97 12.50
C GLU A 107 -6.01 11.00 11.25
N LEU A 108 -5.42 9.87 10.86
CA LEU A 108 -4.64 9.75 9.63
C LEU A 108 -5.54 9.87 8.39
N ASP A 109 -6.69 9.20 8.37
CA ASP A 109 -7.67 9.30 7.29
C ASP A 109 -8.21 10.73 7.13
N ARG A 110 -8.47 11.45 8.23
CA ARG A 110 -8.84 12.86 8.19
C ARG A 110 -7.77 13.72 7.54
N ARG A 111 -6.50 13.52 7.92
CA ARG A 111 -5.37 14.28 7.36
C ARG A 111 -5.17 14.01 5.88
N ASP A 112 -5.44 12.80 5.41
CA ASP A 112 -5.31 12.47 3.99
C ASP A 112 -6.48 13.01 3.16
N ILE A 113 -7.69 13.05 3.72
CA ILE A 113 -8.83 13.76 3.11
C ILE A 113 -8.55 15.27 3.03
N GLU A 114 -7.96 15.86 4.06
CA GLU A 114 -7.58 17.28 4.07
C GLU A 114 -6.46 17.58 3.07
N ARG A 115 -5.44 16.72 2.96
CA ARG A 115 -4.39 16.85 1.94
C ARG A 115 -4.93 16.70 0.51
N GLY A 116 -5.85 15.76 0.28
CA GLY A 116 -6.54 15.60 -1.00
C GLY A 116 -7.38 16.82 -1.37
N LYS A 117 -8.08 17.42 -0.40
CA LYS A 117 -8.85 18.67 -0.59
C LYS A 117 -7.94 19.87 -0.87
N CYS A 118 -6.80 19.98 -0.19
CA CYS A 118 -5.82 21.04 -0.47
C CYS A 118 -5.17 20.90 -1.84
N LEU A 119 -4.90 19.68 -2.31
CA LEU A 119 -4.41 19.42 -3.66
C LEU A 119 -5.47 19.80 -4.71
N HIS A 120 -6.73 19.47 -4.48
CA HIS A 120 -7.82 19.84 -5.38
C HIS A 120 -8.06 21.35 -5.44
N LEU A 121 -8.00 22.05 -4.29
CA LEU A 121 -8.08 23.52 -4.22
C LEU A 121 -6.86 24.22 -4.85
N ARG A 122 -5.65 23.63 -4.78
CA ARG A 122 -4.47 24.16 -5.48
C ARG A 122 -4.54 23.98 -6.99
N VAL A 123 -5.07 22.84 -7.47
CA VAL A 123 -5.27 22.62 -8.91
C VAL A 123 -6.31 23.61 -9.47
N LEU A 124 -7.37 23.90 -8.71
CA LEU A 124 -8.37 24.89 -9.09
C LEU A 124 -7.86 26.35 -8.96
N SER A 125 -6.96 26.63 -8.01
CA SER A 125 -6.33 27.95 -7.85
C SER A 125 -5.24 28.25 -8.89
N CYS A 126 -4.66 27.23 -9.53
CA CYS A 126 -3.68 27.41 -10.60
C CYS A 126 -4.30 27.36 -12.01
N ALA A 127 -5.56 26.94 -12.13
CA ALA A 127 -6.31 26.90 -13.38
C ALA A 127 -7.11 28.20 -13.60
N SER A 128 -6.41 29.34 -13.76
CA SER A 128 -6.78 30.47 -14.64
C SER A 128 -6.08 31.78 -14.23
N PRO A 129 -4.87 32.09 -14.72
CA PRO A 129 -4.43 33.48 -14.83
C PRO A 129 -5.04 34.22 -16.04
N THR A 130 -5.80 33.55 -16.92
CA THR A 130 -6.22 34.14 -18.21
C THR A 130 -7.57 34.87 -18.18
N LEU A 131 -8.35 34.81 -17.09
CA LEU A 131 -9.68 35.45 -17.01
C LEU A 131 -9.71 36.78 -16.24
N LEU A 132 -8.56 37.29 -15.80
CA LEU A 132 -8.47 38.58 -15.08
C LEU A 132 -8.25 39.79 -15.99
N VAL A 133 -8.09 39.60 -17.30
CA VAL A 133 -7.92 40.72 -18.26
C VAL A 133 -9.24 41.14 -18.92
N ALA A 134 -10.26 40.27 -18.97
CA ALA A 134 -11.49 40.56 -19.70
C ALA A 134 -12.55 41.37 -18.92
N ARG A 135 -12.35 41.64 -17.62
CA ARG A 135 -13.34 42.37 -16.80
C ARG A 135 -13.08 43.89 -16.70
N LYS A 136 -11.99 44.40 -17.28
CA LYS A 136 -11.63 45.82 -17.18
C LYS A 136 -12.05 46.67 -18.40
N GLU A 137 -12.57 46.06 -19.47
CA GLU A 137 -13.01 46.80 -20.67
C GLU A 137 -14.53 47.05 -20.75
N VAL A 138 -15.33 46.51 -19.83
CA VAL A 138 -16.80 46.70 -19.86
C VAL A 138 -17.28 47.87 -18.98
N GLU A 139 -16.41 48.49 -18.18
CA GLU A 139 -16.75 49.65 -17.33
C GLU A 139 -16.35 51.02 -17.91
N ALA A 140 -15.86 51.09 -19.15
CA ALA A 140 -15.40 52.36 -19.77
C ALA A 140 -16.37 52.97 -20.80
N THR A 141 -17.56 52.41 -21.00
CA THR A 141 -18.58 52.92 -21.94
C THR A 141 -20.00 52.89 -21.37
N GLY A 142 -20.13 53.15 -20.07
CA GLY A 142 -21.40 53.47 -19.40
C GLY A 142 -21.33 54.84 -18.74
#